data_AF-A0A837IGT4-F1
#
_entry.id   AF-A0A837IGT4-F1
#
_cell.length_a   1.000
_cell.length_b   1.000
_cell.length_c   1.000
_cell.angle_alpha   90.00
_cell.angle_beta   90.00
_cell.angle_gamma   90.00
#
_symmetry.space_group_name_H-M   'P 1'
#
loop_
_entity.id
_entity.type
_entity.pdbx_description
1 polymer ?
#
loop_
_entity_poly.entity_id
_entity_poly.type
_entity_poly.pdbx_seq_one_letter_code
_entity_poly.pdbx_strand_id
1 'polypeptide(L)'
;MKTIREVLPRRVRFTYVCKKCKTRYRNKRSALKCEAKPVEEKGFRLGDLIKWREQYHCDRYNKNYFPKGKVVRILGPMLPDEEYNIKWLQSSLSGKHVFQYEVKWPCPYCGKPSGSLFYSPELNQIKNPR
;
A
#
# COMPACT_ATOMS: atom_id res chain seq x y z
N MET A 1 -49.03 -17.69 3.94
CA MET A 1 -47.77 -17.02 4.36
C MET A 1 -46.60 -17.89 3.92
N LYS A 2 -45.72 -17.41 3.04
CA LYS A 2 -44.56 -18.18 2.53
C LYS A 2 -43.42 -18.08 3.54
N THR A 3 -43.08 -19.18 4.18
CA THR A 3 -41.94 -19.28 5.10
C THR A 3 -40.64 -19.15 4.30
N ILE A 4 -40.05 -17.96 4.31
CA ILE A 4 -38.72 -17.72 3.75
C ILE A 4 -37.74 -18.46 4.66
N ARG A 5 -37.22 -19.60 4.20
CA ARG A 5 -36.12 -20.29 4.89
C ARG A 5 -34.87 -19.45 4.67
N GLU A 6 -34.44 -18.73 5.71
CA GLU A 6 -33.12 -18.11 5.74
C GLU A 6 -32.05 -19.19 5.61
N VAL A 7 -31.48 -19.32 4.40
CA VAL A 7 -30.31 -20.16 4.18
C VAL A 7 -29.13 -19.43 4.80
N LEU A 8 -28.83 -19.75 6.06
CA LEU A 8 -27.61 -19.30 6.73
C LEU A 8 -26.40 -19.56 5.82
N PRO A 9 -25.61 -18.54 5.45
CA PRO A 9 -24.49 -18.73 4.54
C PRO A 9 -23.49 -19.68 5.18
N ARG A 10 -23.18 -20.76 4.46
CA ARG A 10 -22.19 -21.79 4.84
C ARG A 10 -20.90 -21.07 5.26
N ARG A 11 -20.43 -21.27 6.51
CA ARG A 11 -19.15 -20.71 6.99
C ARG A 11 -18.04 -21.05 6.00
N VAL A 12 -17.55 -20.04 5.29
CA VAL A 12 -16.48 -20.19 4.31
C VAL A 12 -15.18 -20.42 5.07
N ARG A 13 -14.65 -21.64 5.02
CA ARG A 13 -13.33 -21.96 5.59
C ARG A 13 -12.24 -21.58 4.58
N PHE A 14 -11.39 -20.63 4.94
CA PHE A 14 -10.17 -20.34 4.20
C PHE A 14 -9.04 -21.21 4.77
N THR A 15 -8.63 -22.24 4.04
CA THR A 15 -7.62 -23.20 4.50
C THR A 15 -6.23 -22.97 3.91
N TYR A 16 -6.11 -22.12 2.89
CA TYR A 16 -4.84 -21.91 2.17
C TYR A 16 -4.36 -20.47 2.33
N VAL A 17 -3.07 -20.28 2.53
CA VAL A 17 -2.46 -18.97 2.78
C VAL A 17 -1.27 -18.79 1.86
N CYS A 18 -1.21 -17.66 1.15
CA CYS A 18 -0.02 -17.32 0.37
C CYS A 18 1.16 -17.06 1.30
N LYS A 19 2.27 -17.77 1.11
CA LYS A 19 3.48 -17.61 1.94
C LYS A 19 4.10 -16.21 1.84
N LYS A 20 3.94 -15.52 0.71
CA LYS A 20 4.46 -14.17 0.44
C LYS A 20 3.62 -13.11 1.14
N CYS A 21 2.36 -12.92 0.74
CA CYS A 21 1.50 -11.86 1.26
C CYS A 21 0.55 -12.22 2.40
N LYS A 22 0.57 -13.48 2.85
CA LYS A 22 -0.34 -14.00 3.89
C LYS A 22 -1.84 -13.87 3.57
N THR A 23 -2.20 -13.53 2.33
CA THR A 23 -3.59 -13.52 1.87
C THR A 23 -4.17 -14.93 1.95
N ARG A 24 -5.38 -15.04 2.51
CA ARG A 24 -6.10 -16.30 2.70
C ARG A 24 -6.99 -16.59 1.50
N TYR A 25 -6.99 -17.86 1.08
CA TYR A 25 -7.72 -18.36 -0.08
C TYR A 25 -8.58 -19.57 0.31
N ARG A 26 -9.69 -19.71 -0.40
CA ARG A 26 -10.58 -20.88 -0.29
C ARG A 26 -9.93 -22.13 -0.88
N ASN A 27 -9.23 -21.97 -2.00
CA ASN A 27 -8.73 -23.08 -2.82
C ASN A 27 -7.20 -23.02 -2.96
N LYS A 28 -6.55 -24.19 -2.94
CA LYS A 28 -5.08 -24.34 -3.11
C LYS A 28 -4.59 -23.70 -4.42
N ARG A 29 -5.32 -23.90 -5.52
CA ARG A 29 -4.98 -23.36 -6.84
C ARG A 29 -4.86 -21.83 -6.82
N SER A 30 -5.76 -21.13 -6.11
CA SER A 30 -5.73 -19.67 -6.02
C SER A 30 -4.57 -19.18 -5.16
N ALA A 31 -4.26 -19.88 -4.06
CA ALA A 31 -3.09 -19.57 -3.25
C ALA A 31 -1.78 -19.75 -4.04
N LEU A 32 -1.63 -20.86 -4.76
CA LEU A 32 -0.46 -21.11 -5.61
C LEU A 32 -0.34 -20.09 -6.74
N LYS A 33 -1.45 -19.71 -7.39
CA LYS A 33 -1.47 -18.63 -8.38
C LYS A 33 -1.01 -17.30 -7.79
N CYS A 34 -1.40 -16.99 -6.56
CA CYS A 34 -0.90 -15.79 -5.89
C CYS A 34 0.59 -15.91 -5.58
N GLU A 35 1.03 -17.02 -4.99
CA GLU A 35 2.44 -17.26 -4.65
C GLU A 35 3.36 -17.21 -5.88
N ALA A 36 2.88 -17.65 -7.04
CA ALA A 36 3.62 -17.60 -8.30
C ALA A 36 3.85 -16.16 -8.79
N LYS A 37 3.07 -15.17 -8.33
CA LYS A 37 3.27 -13.77 -8.74
C LYS A 37 4.63 -13.26 -8.24
N PRO A 38 5.36 -12.46 -9.05
CA PRO A 38 6.59 -11.79 -8.63
C PRO A 38 6.37 -10.90 -7.40
N VAL A 39 7.46 -10.54 -6.75
CA VAL A 39 7.47 -9.56 -5.66
C VAL A 39 8.19 -8.34 -6.20
N GLU A 40 7.61 -7.16 -6.02
CA GLU A 40 8.24 -5.89 -6.38
C GLU A 40 9.56 -5.71 -5.61
N GLU A 41 10.55 -5.10 -6.25
CA GLU A 41 11.77 -4.73 -5.54
C GLU A 41 11.47 -3.61 -4.54
N LYS A 42 12.15 -3.65 -3.37
CA LYS A 42 12.00 -2.59 -2.38
C LYS A 42 12.69 -1.32 -2.89
N GLY A 43 11.91 -0.32 -3.29
CA GLY A 43 12.41 0.97 -3.73
C GLY A 43 13.03 1.83 -2.63
N PHE A 44 12.65 1.59 -1.36
CA PHE A 44 13.15 2.37 -0.21
C PHE A 44 13.50 1.47 0.98
N ARG A 45 14.35 2.00 1.87
CA ARG A 45 14.73 1.41 3.14
C ARG A 45 14.15 2.19 4.31
N LEU A 46 14.08 1.54 5.47
CA LEU A 46 13.72 2.20 6.71
C LEU A 46 14.70 3.34 6.97
N GLY A 47 14.17 4.53 7.15
CA GLY A 47 14.91 5.74 7.42
C GLY A 47 15.35 6.54 6.21
N ASP A 48 15.05 6.11 4.99
CA ASP A 48 15.31 6.91 3.79
C ASP A 48 14.52 8.21 3.83
N LEU A 49 15.17 9.30 3.41
CA LEU A 49 14.54 10.59 3.20
C LEU A 49 13.89 10.61 1.81
N ILE A 50 12.64 11.06 1.78
CA ILE A 50 11.85 11.09 0.56
C ILE A 50 11.12 12.41 0.39
N LYS A 51 10.78 12.72 -0.86
CA LYS A 51 9.94 13.85 -1.26
C LYS A 51 8.78 13.32 -2.11
N TRP A 52 7.61 13.89 -1.93
CA TRP A 52 6.45 13.55 -2.76
C TRP A 52 6.52 14.23 -4.12
N ARG A 53 5.87 13.59 -5.09
CA ARG A 53 5.63 14.18 -6.41
C ARG A 53 4.56 15.28 -6.37
N GLU A 54 3.57 15.12 -5.48
CA GLU A 54 2.43 16.02 -5.36
C GLU A 54 2.65 17.09 -4.27
N GLN A 55 1.98 18.23 -4.44
CA GLN A 55 1.97 19.32 -3.45
C GLN A 55 0.90 19.05 -2.39
N TYR A 56 1.22 19.38 -1.15
CA TYR A 56 0.29 19.39 -0.03
C TYR A 56 -0.04 20.83 0.34
N HIS A 57 -1.25 21.03 0.86
CA HIS A 57 -1.70 22.31 1.37
C HIS A 57 -1.60 22.37 2.90
N CYS A 58 -1.22 23.52 3.44
CA CYS A 58 -1.26 23.80 4.86
C CYS A 58 -2.39 24.79 5.16
N ASP A 59 -3.52 24.29 5.68
CA ASP A 59 -4.72 25.10 5.95
C ASP A 59 -4.44 26.29 6.89
N ARG A 60 -3.61 26.07 7.92
CA ARG A 60 -3.32 27.09 8.95
C ARG A 60 -2.63 28.35 8.39
N TYR A 61 -1.80 28.19 7.36
CA TYR A 61 -1.01 29.28 6.79
C TYR A 61 -1.38 29.55 5.32
N ASN A 62 -2.40 28.86 4.81
CA ASN A 62 -2.87 28.91 3.42
C ASN A 62 -1.73 28.83 2.40
N LYS A 63 -0.79 27.89 2.58
CA LYS A 63 0.41 27.74 1.73
C LYS A 63 0.56 26.30 1.23
N ASN A 64 0.94 26.18 -0.03
CA ASN A 64 1.34 24.91 -0.62
C ASN A 64 2.80 24.58 -0.29
N TYR A 65 3.11 23.30 -0.16
CA TYR A 65 4.47 22.81 0.02
C TYR A 65 4.63 21.42 -0.58
N PHE A 66 5.87 21.07 -0.91
CA PHE A 66 6.22 19.67 -1.18
C PHE A 66 6.67 19.02 0.11
N PRO A 67 5.94 18.00 0.61
CA PRO A 67 6.35 17.33 1.83
C PRO A 67 7.71 16.66 1.65
N LYS A 68 8.50 16.70 2.72
CA LYS A 68 9.77 15.99 2.85
C LYS A 68 9.69 15.19 4.14
N GLY A 69 9.90 13.89 4.02
CA GLY A 69 9.61 12.96 5.09
C GLY A 69 10.64 11.85 5.16
N LYS A 70 10.41 10.95 6.12
CA LYS A 70 11.25 9.78 6.36
C LYS A 70 10.39 8.53 6.37
N VAL A 71 10.88 7.47 5.72
CA VAL A 71 10.25 6.15 5.79
C VAL A 71 10.40 5.61 7.21
N VAL A 72 9.29 5.39 7.90
CA VAL A 72 9.28 4.88 9.29
C VAL A 72 8.91 3.41 9.38
N ARG A 73 8.15 2.89 8.41
CA ARG A 73 7.75 1.49 8.35
C ARG A 73 7.58 1.05 6.90
N ILE A 74 7.82 -0.22 6.63
CA ILE A 74 7.57 -0.85 5.32
C ILE A 74 6.56 -1.98 5.56
N LEU A 75 5.44 -1.93 4.84
CA LEU A 75 4.37 -2.92 4.88
C LEU A 75 4.44 -3.81 3.63
N GLY A 76 4.19 -5.10 3.81
CA GLY A 76 4.15 -6.08 2.73
C GLY A 76 5.29 -7.12 2.79
N PRO A 77 5.43 -7.96 1.76
CA PRO A 77 4.74 -7.87 0.46
C PRO A 77 3.22 -8.14 0.58
N MET A 78 2.38 -7.40 -0.14
CA MET A 78 0.92 -7.58 -0.14
C MET A 78 0.33 -7.46 -1.54
N LEU A 79 -0.95 -7.78 -1.72
CA LEU A 79 -1.63 -7.54 -2.99
C LEU A 79 -1.89 -6.03 -3.14
N PRO A 80 -1.75 -5.47 -4.36
CA PRO A 80 -2.07 -4.08 -4.61
C PRO A 80 -3.56 -3.82 -4.37
N ASP A 81 -3.88 -2.68 -3.79
CA ASP A 81 -5.26 -2.20 -3.70
C ASP A 81 -5.79 -1.75 -5.07
N GLU A 82 -7.08 -1.43 -5.11
CA GLU A 82 -7.77 -1.01 -6.33
C GLU A 82 -7.18 0.29 -6.90
N GLU A 83 -6.80 1.23 -6.03
CA GLU A 83 -6.20 2.50 -6.43
C GLU A 83 -4.85 2.30 -7.13
N TYR A 84 -3.96 1.47 -6.58
CA TYR A 84 -2.69 1.14 -7.21
C TYR A 84 -2.89 0.39 -8.54
N ASN A 85 -3.86 -0.51 -8.60
CA ASN A 85 -4.17 -1.23 -9.84
C ASN A 85 -4.62 -0.28 -10.97
N ILE A 86 -5.47 0.69 -10.64
CA ILE A 86 -5.99 1.67 -11.59
C ILE A 86 -4.88 2.65 -12.01
N LYS A 87 -4.18 3.24 -11.04
CA LYS A 87 -3.18 4.29 -11.30
C LYS A 87 -1.90 3.77 -11.94
N TRP A 88 -1.45 2.56 -11.58
CA TRP A 88 -0.10 2.09 -11.92
C TRP A 88 -0.05 0.76 -12.68
N LEU A 89 -1.10 -0.07 -12.64
CA LEU A 89 -1.12 -1.38 -13.31
C LEU A 89 -2.13 -1.49 -14.47
N GLN A 90 -2.75 -0.37 -14.88
CA GLN A 90 -3.68 -0.29 -16.03
C GLN A 90 -4.70 -1.45 -16.04
N SER A 91 -5.32 -1.72 -14.89
CA SER A 91 -6.36 -2.75 -14.71
C SER A 91 -5.91 -4.21 -14.85
N SER A 92 -4.61 -4.49 -14.95
CA SER A 92 -4.09 -5.85 -14.74
C SER A 92 -3.93 -6.12 -13.25
N LEU A 93 -5.01 -6.60 -12.61
CA LEU A 93 -5.05 -7.12 -11.21
C LEU A 93 -4.01 -8.25 -10.94
N SER A 94 -3.26 -8.67 -11.95
CA SER A 94 -2.33 -9.78 -11.96
C SER A 94 -0.93 -9.34 -12.34
N GLY A 95 -0.20 -8.74 -11.41
CA GLY A 95 1.24 -8.56 -11.60
C GLY A 95 2.04 -9.19 -10.49
N LYS A 96 2.04 -8.53 -9.34
CA LYS A 96 3.08 -8.71 -8.33
C LYS A 96 2.56 -8.41 -6.94
N HIS A 97 3.29 -8.87 -5.94
CA HIS A 97 3.14 -8.39 -4.58
C HIS A 97 3.91 -7.09 -4.44
N VAL A 98 3.30 -6.10 -3.81
CA VAL A 98 3.82 -4.73 -3.68
C VAL A 98 4.15 -4.41 -2.23
N PHE A 99 4.95 -3.36 -2.04
CA PHE A 99 5.25 -2.80 -0.73
C PHE A 99 4.61 -1.42 -0.59
N GLN A 100 4.05 -1.15 0.59
CA GLN A 100 3.69 0.20 1.00
C GLN A 100 4.70 0.72 2.02
N TYR A 101 4.93 2.01 1.99
CA TYR A 101 5.88 2.71 2.84
C TYR A 101 5.07 3.66 3.72
N GLU A 102 5.15 3.46 5.03
CA GLU A 102 4.67 4.46 5.97
C GLU A 102 5.73 5.55 6.08
N VAL A 103 5.30 6.76 5.79
CA VAL A 103 6.17 7.92 5.80
C VAL A 103 5.61 8.92 6.78
N LYS A 104 6.49 9.49 7.60
CA LYS A 104 6.14 10.61 8.48
C LYS A 104 6.85 11.87 8.03
N TRP A 105 6.14 12.98 8.05
CA TRP A 105 6.66 14.30 7.75
C TRP A 105 5.92 15.35 8.61
N PRO A 106 6.64 16.34 9.15
CA PRO A 106 5.98 17.52 9.69
C PRO A 106 5.58 18.46 8.56
N CYS A 107 4.48 19.18 8.73
CA CYS A 107 4.21 20.36 7.90
C CYS A 107 5.31 21.41 8.12
N PRO A 108 5.97 21.93 7.06
CA PRO A 108 7.08 22.87 7.21
C PRO A 108 6.63 24.24 7.75
N TYR A 109 5.34 24.56 7.71
CA TYR A 109 4.81 25.84 8.19
C TYR A 109 4.25 25.75 9.61
N CYS A 110 3.39 24.75 9.88
CA CYS A 110 2.72 24.64 11.18
C CYS A 110 3.32 23.59 12.12
N GLY A 111 4.30 22.80 11.67
CA GLY A 111 4.95 21.76 12.46
C GLY A 111 4.07 20.55 12.79
N LYS A 112 2.80 20.53 12.36
CA LYS A 112 1.88 19.43 12.65
C LYS A 112 2.45 18.12 12.09
N PRO A 113 2.56 17.05 12.90
CA PRO A 113 3.03 15.77 12.42
C PRO A 113 1.98 15.16 11.50
N SER A 114 2.42 14.69 10.35
CA SER A 114 1.63 13.96 9.37
C SER A 114 2.27 12.61 9.09
N GLY A 115 1.43 11.62 8.81
CA GLY A 115 1.88 10.31 8.40
C GLY A 115 0.82 9.62 7.56
N SER A 116 1.26 8.93 6.52
CA SER A 116 0.38 8.16 5.64
C SER A 116 1.16 7.04 4.96
N LEU A 117 0.43 6.15 4.29
CA LEU A 117 0.95 5.02 3.52
C LEU A 117 1.02 5.40 2.05
N PHE A 118 2.14 5.08 1.41
CA PHE A 118 2.38 5.39 0.01
C PHE A 118 3.00 4.20 -0.70
N TYR A 119 2.81 4.16 -2.02
CA TYR A 119 3.49 3.20 -2.88
C TYR A 119 4.80 3.78 -3.42
N SER A 120 5.71 2.90 -3.82
CA SER A 120 7.02 3.31 -4.34
C SER A 120 6.94 4.36 -5.47
N PRO A 121 6.01 4.28 -6.44
CA PRO A 121 5.94 5.25 -7.55
C PRO A 121 5.53 6.68 -7.14
N GLU A 122 4.91 6.86 -5.97
CA GLU A 122 4.44 8.16 -5.48
C GLU A 122 5.56 9.00 -4.86
N LEU A 123 6.67 8.34 -4.55
CA LEU A 123 7.75 8.87 -3.75
C LEU A 123 9.01 9.01 -4.60
N ASN A 124 9.78 10.08 -4.35
CA ASN A 124 11.12 10.25 -4.89
C ASN A 124 12.13 10.22 -3.75
N GLN A 125 13.20 9.45 -3.91
CA GLN A 125 14.29 9.44 -2.93
C GLN A 125 15.02 10.78 -2.97
N ILE A 126 15.20 11.40 -1.80
CA ILE A 126 16.13 12.52 -1.68
C ILE A 126 17.52 11.88 -1.57
N LYS A 127 18.28 11.90 -2.67
CA LYS A 127 19.70 11.52 -2.62
C LYS A 127 20.38 12.48 -1.64
N ASN A 128 20.84 11.95 -0.51
CA ASN A 128 21.73 12.71 0.34
C ASN A 128 23.05 12.84 -0.45
N PRO A 129 23.52 14.06 -0.79
CA PRO A 129 24.89 14.20 -1.25
C PRO A 129 25.77 13.70 -0.11
N ARG A 130 26.44 12.57 -0.34
CA ARG A 130 27.54 12.15 0.52
C ARG A 130 28.72 13.06 0.27
#